data_AF-A0AAD6AZP2-F1
#
_entry.id   AF-A0AAD6AZP2-F1
#
_cell.length_a   1.000
_cell.length_b   1.000
_cell.length_c   1.000
_cell.angle_alpha   90.00
_cell.angle_beta   90.00
_cell.angle_gamma   90.00
#
_symmetry.space_group_name_H-M   'P 1'
#
loop_
_entity.id
_entity.type
_entity.pdbx_description
1 polymer ?
#
loop_
_entity_poly.entity_id
_entity_poly.type
_entity_poly.pdbx_seq_one_letter_code
_entity_poly.pdbx_strand_id
1 'polypeptide(L)' 'IHGERTEDPEKTEAPETIEIVKGSGVFCKRDAWKASIHTTSGTAMGRTLLLGTFPLETLLQSNLN' A
#
# COMPACT_ATOMS: atom_id res chain seq x y z
N ILE A 1 42.93 -16.48 10.57
CA ILE A 1 42.49 -15.73 9.36
C ILE A 1 41.59 -16.62 8.54
N HIS A 2 40.39 -16.13 8.23
CA HIS A 2 39.48 -16.45 7.12
C HIS A 2 38.06 -16.29 7.64
N GLY A 3 37.58 -15.05 7.55
CA GLY A 3 36.16 -14.79 7.64
C GLY A 3 35.53 -15.19 6.32
N GLU A 4 34.48 -15.98 6.38
CA GLU A 4 33.54 -16.12 5.27
C GLU A 4 32.29 -15.32 5.66
N ARG A 5 32.23 -14.10 5.13
CA ARG A 5 30.99 -13.33 5.04
C ARG A 5 30.14 -14.06 4.00
N THR A 6 29.15 -14.82 4.44
CA THR A 6 28.06 -15.26 3.58
C THR A 6 27.13 -14.06 3.40
N GLU A 7 27.18 -13.45 2.22
CA GLU A 7 26.20 -12.45 1.81
C GLU A 7 24.89 -13.19 1.58
N ASP A 8 23.93 -13.03 2.49
CA ASP A 8 22.57 -13.53 2.33
C ASP A 8 21.98 -12.95 1.02
N PRO A 9 21.28 -13.77 0.21
CA PRO A 9 20.67 -13.28 -1.01
C PRO A 9 19.69 -12.18 -0.63
N GLU A 10 19.89 -10.99 -1.21
CA GLU A 10 19.02 -9.83 -1.11
C GLU A 10 17.57 -10.28 -1.25
N LYS A 11 16.90 -10.43 -0.10
CA LYS A 11 15.48 -10.71 -0.04
C LYS A 11 14.83 -9.46 -0.58
N THR A 12 14.56 -9.43 -1.88
CA THR A 12 13.79 -8.38 -2.53
C THR A 12 12.40 -8.40 -1.91
N GLU A 13 12.27 -7.70 -0.80
CA GLU A 13 11.03 -7.48 -0.10
C GLU A 13 10.10 -6.76 -1.06
N ALA A 14 9.01 -7.41 -1.42
CA ALA A 14 8.07 -6.84 -2.35
C ALA A 14 7.62 -5.47 -1.79
N PRO A 15 7.59 -4.40 -2.60
CA PRO A 15 7.44 -3.01 -2.12
C PRO A 15 6.18 -2.85 -1.27
N GLU A 16 6.25 -2.31 -0.06
CA GLU A 16 5.10 -2.28 0.88
C GLU A 16 3.84 -1.62 0.32
N THR A 17 4.01 -0.74 -0.67
CA THR A 17 2.95 -0.04 -1.38
C THR A 17 2.91 -0.43 -2.86
N ILE A 18 1.75 -0.23 -3.47
CA ILE A 18 1.52 -0.43 -4.90
C ILE A 18 0.93 0.83 -5.52
N GLU A 19 1.26 1.10 -6.78
CA GLU A 19 0.61 2.16 -7.52
C GLU A 19 -0.78 1.68 -7.98
N ILE A 20 -1.86 2.36 -7.55
CA ILE A 20 -3.24 1.91 -7.79
C ILE A 20 -3.56 1.95 -9.29
N VAL A 21 -3.15 3.02 -9.96
CA VAL A 21 -3.23 3.19 -11.41
C VAL A 21 -1.86 3.58 -11.89
N LYS A 22 -1.29 2.81 -12.82
CA LYS A 22 0.05 3.06 -13.36
C LYS A 22 0.16 4.49 -13.90
N GLY A 23 1.16 5.23 -13.44
CA GLY A 23 1.40 6.63 -13.82
C GLY A 23 0.54 7.67 -13.10
N SER A 24 -0.27 7.28 -12.11
CA SER A 24 -1.04 8.22 -11.29
C SER A 24 -0.24 8.85 -10.17
N GLY A 25 0.88 8.23 -9.77
CA GLY A 25 1.62 8.59 -8.56
C GLY A 25 0.86 8.32 -7.26
N VAL A 26 -0.29 7.64 -7.32
CA VAL A 26 -1.10 7.30 -6.15
C VAL A 26 -0.74 5.90 -5.66
N PHE A 27 -0.17 5.85 -4.46
CA PHE A 27 0.30 4.61 -3.85
C PHE A 27 -0.59 4.17 -2.68
N CYS A 28 -0.92 2.88 -2.62
CA CYS A 28 -1.70 2.26 -1.57
C CYS A 28 -0.93 1.12 -0.92
N LYS A 29 -1.06 0.95 0.40
CA LYS A 29 -0.52 -0.21 1.12
C LYS A 29 -1.01 -1.51 0.50
N ARG A 30 -0.11 -2.47 0.27
CA ARG A 30 -0.44 -3.75 -0.36
C ARG A 30 -1.59 -4.48 0.33
N ASP A 31 -1.64 -4.45 1.66
CA ASP A 31 -2.68 -5.15 2.42
C ASP A 31 -4.05 -4.48 2.27
N ALA A 32 -4.08 -3.14 2.23
CA ALA A 32 -5.30 -2.40 1.95
C ALA A 32 -5.79 -2.62 0.52
N TRP A 33 -4.88 -2.71 -0.45
CA TRP A 33 -5.23 -3.10 -1.83
C TRP A 33 -5.84 -4.51 -1.91
N LYS A 34 -5.20 -5.50 -1.27
CA LYS A 34 -5.75 -6.87 -1.22
C LYS A 34 -7.13 -6.86 -0.56
N ALA A 35 -7.28 -6.17 0.57
CA ALA A 35 -8.55 -6.07 1.26
C ALA A 35 -9.63 -5.39 0.41
N SER A 36 -9.29 -4.35 -0.37
CA SER A 36 -10.27 -3.63 -1.21
C SER A 36 -10.87 -4.52 -2.29
N ILE A 37 -10.05 -5.38 -2.93
CA ILE A 37 -10.49 -6.35 -3.95
C ILE A 37 -11.49 -7.36 -3.37
N HIS A 38 -11.42 -7.67 -2.07
CA HIS A 38 -12.30 -8.63 -1.41
C HIS A 38 -13.54 -8.00 -0.75
N THR A 39 -13.76 -6.69 -0.90
CA THR A 39 -14.95 -6.03 -0.36
C THR A 39 -16.22 -6.34 -1.16
N THR A 40 -17.37 -6.35 -0.49
CA THR A 40 -18.68 -6.71 -1.08
C THR A 40 -19.46 -5.53 -1.65
N SER A 41 -18.94 -4.31 -1.56
CA SER A 41 -19.61 -3.07 -1.95
C SER A 41 -18.60 -2.03 -2.42
N GLY A 42 -18.95 -1.25 -3.45
CA GLY A 42 -18.12 -0.15 -3.93
C GLY A 42 -17.79 0.89 -2.85
N THR A 43 -18.71 1.14 -1.91
CA THR A 43 -18.47 2.04 -0.77
C THR A 43 -17.40 1.47 0.17
N ALA A 44 -17.45 0.17 0.46
CA ALA A 44 -16.45 -0.50 1.28
C ALA A 44 -15.09 -0.51 0.58
N MET A 45 -15.07 -0.82 -0.72
CA MET A 45 -13.86 -0.78 -1.55
C MET A 45 -13.19 0.61 -1.48
N GLY A 46 -13.97 1.67 -1.72
CA GLY A 46 -13.47 3.04 -1.67
C GLY A 46 -12.90 3.42 -0.31
N ARG A 47 -13.59 3.08 0.79
CA ARG A 47 -13.11 3.35 2.15
C ARG A 47 -11.80 2.62 2.46
N THR A 48 -11.69 1.35 2.09
CA THR A 48 -10.46 0.56 2.28
C THR A 48 -9.30 1.15 1.48
N LEU A 49 -9.54 1.58 0.24
CA LEU A 49 -8.52 2.26 -0.58
C LEU A 49 -8.09 3.58 0.04
N LEU A 50 -9.03 4.41 0.52
CA LEU A 50 -8.71 5.69 1.17
C LEU A 50 -7.82 5.49 2.40
N LEU A 51 -8.14 4.54 3.27
CA LEU A 51 -7.35 4.20 4.46
C LEU A 51 -5.97 3.60 4.12
N GLY A 52 -5.85 2.95 2.97
CA GLY A 52 -4.59 2.41 2.46
C GLY A 52 -3.68 3.43 1.78
N THR A 53 -4.25 4.55 1.35
CA THR A 53 -3.57 5.59 0.54
C THR A 53 -3.22 6.81 1.38
N PHE A 54 -4.09 7.22 2.29
CA PHE A 54 -3.94 8.44 3.08
C PHE A 54 -3.86 8.14 4.57
N PRO A 55 -3.10 8.94 5.34
CA PRO A 55 -3.20 8.96 6.79
C PRO A 55 -4.63 9.29 7.23
N LEU A 56 -5.05 8.72 8.36
CA LEU A 56 -6.39 8.97 8.91
C LEU A 56 -6.62 10.47 9.19
N GLU A 57 -5.61 11.18 9.68
CA GLU A 57 -5.66 12.62 9.93
C GLU A 57 -6.01 13.40 8.66
N THR A 58 -5.37 13.06 7.53
CA THR A 58 -5.67 13.67 6.23
C THR A 58 -7.12 13.43 5.83
N LEU A 59 -7.65 12.22 6.02
CA LEU A 59 -9.05 11.90 5.69
C LEU A 59 -10.05 12.65 6.56
N LEU A 60 -9.73 12.90 7.83
CA LEU A 60 -10.60 13.64 8.75
C LEU A 60 -10.59 15.15 8.51
N GLN A 61 -9.50 15.67 7.94
CA GLN A 61 -9.32 17.10 7.68
C GLN A 61 -9.61 17.52 6.23
N SER A 62 -9.83 16.56 5.32
CA SER A 62 -10.06 16.83 3.90
C SER A 62 -11.51 16.57 3.52
N ASN A 63 -11.99 17.28 2.49
CA ASN A 63 -13.27 17.01 1.85
C ASN A 63 -13.15 17.11 0.32
N LEU A 64 -14.23 16.77 -0.38
CA LEU A 64 -14.28 16.72 -1.85
C LEU A 64 -14.85 18.00 -2.50
N ASN A 65 -14.77 19.17 -1.83
CA ASN A 65 -15.31 20.42 -2.36
C ASN A 65 -14.49 21.00 -3.52
#